data_AF-A0A6U9WMM6-F1
#
_entry.id   AF-A0A6U9WMM6-F1
#
_cell.length_a   1.000
_cell.length_b   1.000
_cell.length_c   1.000
_cell.angle_alpha   90.00
_cell.angle_beta   90.00
_cell.angle_gamma   90.00
#
_symmetry.space_group_name_H-M   'P 1'
#
loop_
_entity.id
_entity.type
_entity.pdbx_description
1 polymer ?
#
loop_
_entity_poly.entity_id
_entity_poly.type
_entity_poly.pdbx_seq_one_letter_code
_entity_poly.pdbx_strand_id
1 'polypeptide(L)'
;MTTQRLTLWRLFETSFLISFAVRRGCAASQSEQQRQQKQQQQQQLSLGARAAARAQPAMPLARALSDKGSELPAGPRDPWRPPWTAGAHASERARNFEVNEDFSTPELRQCCPANSSFLDLHTQLVSTTVEQMSVVVVEDKILMSSVVQQLASTCDVKQMPVLWWRQKLPTGKYRESHGGTWKADAKMLGKHSAELILKPSHMASARGVVKLSPGQLNGTTLATAATNALRMSPEQGGTKGRAAASVLPGVLVQPMYPAAPGSRPPHELKVLVVWGRAQVVNAMYGGLHSVNNLFFWRSGESWVPTSSPRIKNEALKESQTFEYEGQIQADAAKREALIRHLTPYVVEVAPKAECVAVRLRAPWLRVDFFVPPDSSSAWPVVLNEVEHAGGIHWEKGPSAEEMADAGPEEESIAKQDVKGDTRPYAKDIAWWVSQRDAARQRAWKELARELREGWAAQGERTPTAPRLTAFQEVGCAPDPKSKPGTPLEEYQAMVCDGSLPKVGAKSSSTKWWLSAKKGH
;
A
#
# COMPACT_ATOMS: atom_id res chain seq x y z
N MET A 1 42.84 46.28 3.41
CA MET A 1 41.76 45.28 3.50
C MET A 1 42.14 43.94 2.84
N THR A 2 43.34 43.40 3.05
CA THR A 2 43.82 42.23 2.27
C THR A 2 44.37 41.07 3.11
N THR A 3 44.67 41.27 4.40
CA THR A 3 45.22 40.22 5.27
C THR A 3 44.16 39.39 6.00
N GLN A 4 43.02 39.96 6.39
CA GLN A 4 41.97 39.20 7.10
C GLN A 4 41.23 38.17 6.24
N ARG A 5 41.11 38.39 4.92
CA ARG A 5 40.43 37.43 4.03
C ARG A 5 41.28 36.19 3.74
N LEU A 6 42.61 36.32 3.73
CA LEU A 6 43.52 35.20 3.52
C LEU A 6 43.57 34.25 4.73
N THR A 7 43.47 34.79 5.94
CA THR A 7 43.45 33.97 7.17
C THR A 7 42.15 33.17 7.32
N LEU A 8 41.01 33.78 6.96
CA LEU A 8 39.71 33.10 6.98
C LEU A 8 39.62 31.99 5.92
N TRP A 9 40.21 32.17 4.74
CA TRP A 9 40.23 31.13 3.71
C TRP A 9 41.08 29.92 4.12
N ARG A 10 42.26 30.14 4.71
CA ARG A 10 43.14 29.05 5.17
C ARG A 10 42.54 28.25 6.33
N LEU A 11 41.78 28.89 7.22
CA LEU A 11 41.04 28.21 8.29
C LEU A 11 39.88 27.35 7.75
N PHE A 12 39.26 27.77 6.64
CA PHE A 12 38.20 27.02 5.98
C PHE A 12 38.76 25.76 5.28
N GLU A 13 39.90 25.86 4.58
CA GLU A 13 40.55 24.72 3.93
C GLU A 13 41.04 23.67 4.93
N THR A 14 41.62 24.09 6.06
CA THR A 14 42.07 23.14 7.10
C THR A 14 40.89 22.43 7.77
N SER A 15 39.79 23.15 8.03
CA SER A 15 38.58 22.55 8.63
C SER A 15 37.90 21.55 7.67
N PHE A 16 37.95 21.82 6.36
CA PHE A 16 37.40 20.94 5.34
C PHE A 16 38.22 19.65 5.18
N LEU A 17 39.55 19.76 5.18
CA LEU A 17 40.44 18.59 5.07
C LEU A 17 40.37 17.67 6.29
N ILE A 18 40.27 18.23 7.50
CA ILE A 18 40.10 17.45 8.74
C ILE A 18 38.76 16.72 8.73
N SER A 19 37.68 17.40 8.33
CA SER A 19 36.34 16.78 8.22
C SER A 19 36.29 15.65 7.17
N PHE A 20 37.03 15.79 6.08
CA PHE A 20 37.11 14.78 5.02
C PHE A 20 37.94 13.55 5.45
N ALA A 21 39.05 13.76 6.17
CA ALA A 21 39.88 12.68 6.70
C ALA A 21 39.15 11.85 7.77
N VAL A 22 38.41 12.50 8.68
CA VAL A 22 37.62 11.81 9.72
C VAL A 22 36.48 10.99 9.10
N ARG A 23 35.81 11.50 8.05
CA ARG A 23 34.75 10.73 7.35
C ARG A 23 35.29 9.49 6.63
N ARG A 24 36.49 9.55 6.04
CA ARG A 24 37.12 8.36 5.42
C ARG A 24 37.56 7.32 6.45
N GLY A 25 38.07 7.74 7.60
CA GLY A 25 38.45 6.83 8.69
C GLY A 25 37.26 6.05 9.27
N CYS A 26 36.13 6.73 9.50
CA CYS A 26 34.91 6.08 10.03
C CYS A 26 34.22 5.16 9.01
N ALA A 27 34.28 5.48 7.72
CA ALA A 27 33.69 4.63 6.68
C ALA A 27 34.46 3.31 6.50
N ALA A 28 35.79 3.34 6.64
CA ALA A 28 36.62 2.15 6.54
C ALA A 28 36.36 1.17 7.71
N SER A 29 36.30 1.67 8.96
CA SER A 29 36.09 0.80 10.13
C SER A 29 34.69 0.18 10.19
N GLN A 30 33.65 0.89 9.75
CA GLN A 30 32.29 0.33 9.66
C GLN A 30 32.17 -0.77 8.61
N SER A 31 32.90 -0.66 7.49
CA SER A 31 32.89 -1.69 6.44
C SER A 31 33.54 -3.00 6.88
N GLU A 32 34.56 -2.91 7.75
CA GLU A 32 35.30 -4.06 8.26
C GLU A 32 34.53 -4.78 9.37
N GLN A 33 33.88 -4.05 10.27
CA GLN A 33 32.96 -4.63 11.26
C GLN A 33 31.77 -5.33 10.60
N GLN A 34 31.17 -4.75 9.55
CA GLN A 34 30.07 -5.40 8.82
C GLN A 34 30.50 -6.68 8.09
N ARG A 35 31.73 -6.73 7.56
CA ARG A 35 32.28 -7.95 6.94
C ARG A 35 32.51 -9.05 7.96
N GLN A 36 33.05 -8.72 9.14
CA GLN A 36 33.26 -9.69 10.23
C GLN A 36 31.93 -10.24 10.78
N GLN A 37 30.92 -9.39 10.95
CA GLN A 37 29.58 -9.84 11.36
C GLN A 37 28.92 -10.79 10.34
N LYS A 38 29.01 -10.47 9.04
CA LYS A 38 28.47 -11.36 7.99
C LYS A 38 29.18 -12.71 7.94
N GLN A 39 30.51 -12.74 8.14
CA GLN A 39 31.26 -14.01 8.19
C GLN A 39 30.88 -14.85 9.42
N GLN A 40 30.72 -14.25 10.60
CA GLN A 40 30.25 -14.96 11.80
C GLN A 40 28.83 -15.51 11.61
N GLN A 41 27.93 -14.74 11.00
CA GLN A 41 26.55 -15.18 10.76
C GLN A 41 26.49 -16.34 9.75
N GLN A 42 27.32 -16.31 8.70
CA GLN A 42 27.43 -17.44 7.74
C GLN A 42 28.03 -18.70 8.40
N GLN A 43 29.03 -18.56 9.27
CA GLN A 43 29.58 -19.69 10.02
C GLN A 43 28.52 -20.33 10.94
N GLN A 44 27.73 -19.52 11.65
CA GLN A 44 26.66 -20.02 12.52
C GLN A 44 25.56 -20.76 11.74
N LEU A 45 25.15 -20.24 10.57
CA LEU A 45 24.17 -20.91 9.71
C LEU A 45 24.70 -22.25 9.15
N SER A 46 25.99 -22.32 8.81
CA SER A 46 26.62 -23.56 8.31
C SER A 46 26.71 -24.65 9.37
N LEU A 47 26.91 -24.27 10.64
CA LEU A 47 26.94 -25.19 11.78
C LEU A 47 25.53 -25.71 12.13
N GLY A 48 24.51 -24.84 12.07
CA GLY A 48 23.11 -25.23 12.25
C GLY A 48 22.61 -26.21 11.18
N ALA A 49 22.97 -25.98 9.92
CA ALA A 49 22.58 -26.87 8.82
C ALA A 49 23.23 -28.27 8.91
N ARG A 50 24.48 -28.35 9.40
CA ARG A 50 25.16 -29.63 9.63
C ARG A 50 24.60 -30.40 10.83
N ALA A 51 24.11 -29.72 11.86
CA ALA A 51 23.43 -30.35 12.99
C ALA A 51 22.06 -30.95 12.58
N ALA A 52 21.31 -30.25 11.72
CA ALA A 52 20.01 -30.72 11.22
C ALA A 52 20.12 -31.95 10.31
N ALA A 53 21.18 -32.05 9.51
CA ALA A 53 21.40 -33.19 8.60
C ALA A 53 21.80 -34.49 9.33
N ARG A 54 22.23 -34.44 10.61
CA ARG A 54 22.60 -35.61 11.41
C ARG A 54 21.45 -36.23 12.22
N ALA A 55 20.27 -35.61 12.24
CA ALA A 55 19.18 -35.98 13.13
C ALA A 55 18.02 -36.76 12.49
N GLN A 56 18.14 -37.27 11.25
CA GLN A 56 17.10 -38.08 10.64
C GLN A 56 17.45 -39.58 10.69
N PRO A 57 16.66 -40.41 11.40
CA PRO A 57 16.76 -41.86 11.27
C PRO A 57 16.14 -42.30 9.94
N ALA A 58 16.87 -43.13 9.20
CA ALA A 58 16.37 -43.83 8.03
C ALA A 58 15.26 -44.81 8.43
N MET A 59 14.11 -44.75 7.76
CA MET A 59 13.09 -45.80 7.79
C MET A 59 12.99 -46.45 6.40
N PRO A 60 12.92 -47.80 6.33
CA PRO A 60 13.08 -48.55 5.09
C PRO A 60 11.76 -48.74 4.32
N LEU A 61 11.94 -48.97 3.01
CA LEU A 61 11.03 -49.49 1.99
C LEU A 61 9.65 -50.00 2.43
N ALA A 62 8.61 -49.48 1.78
CA ALA A 62 7.52 -50.29 1.26
C ALA A 62 7.45 -50.12 -0.26
N ARG A 63 7.96 -51.14 -0.95
CA ARG A 63 7.93 -51.32 -2.41
C ARG A 63 6.90 -52.42 -2.65
N ALA A 64 5.69 -52.06 -3.04
CA ALA A 64 4.72 -53.01 -3.59
C ALA A 64 3.63 -52.25 -4.36
N LEU A 65 3.31 -52.80 -5.54
CA LEU A 65 2.19 -52.47 -6.43
C LEU A 65 2.49 -51.43 -7.53
N SER A 66 3.28 -51.92 -8.48
CA SER A 66 3.10 -51.70 -9.91
C SER A 66 1.71 -52.17 -10.37
N ASP A 67 1.24 -51.55 -11.45
CA ASP A 67 0.15 -51.99 -12.34
C ASP A 67 -1.28 -51.88 -11.83
N LYS A 68 -1.87 -50.69 -12.07
CA LYS A 68 -3.03 -50.51 -12.96
C LYS A 68 -3.36 -49.03 -13.08
N GLY A 69 -3.64 -48.59 -14.31
CA GLY A 69 -4.13 -47.24 -14.58
C GLY A 69 -5.37 -46.94 -13.74
N SER A 70 -5.21 -46.05 -12.79
CA SER A 70 -6.30 -45.44 -12.04
C SER A 70 -6.02 -43.96 -11.99
N GLU A 71 -6.96 -43.17 -12.51
CA GLU A 71 -7.09 -41.76 -12.17
C GLU A 71 -6.86 -41.61 -10.67
N LEU A 72 -5.77 -40.95 -10.31
CA LEU A 72 -5.53 -40.60 -8.91
C LEU A 72 -6.74 -39.78 -8.47
N PRO A 73 -7.46 -40.20 -7.41
CA PRO A 73 -8.55 -39.40 -6.89
C PRO A 73 -7.94 -38.04 -6.55
N ALA A 74 -8.53 -36.97 -7.12
CA ALA A 74 -8.11 -35.62 -6.83
C ALA A 74 -8.02 -35.49 -5.31
N GLY A 75 -6.79 -35.38 -4.80
CA GLY A 75 -6.55 -35.18 -3.37
C GLY A 75 -7.39 -34.01 -2.87
N PRO A 76 -7.68 -33.92 -1.55
CA PRO A 76 -8.50 -32.86 -1.01
C PRO A 76 -8.03 -31.51 -1.58
N ARG A 77 -8.89 -30.86 -2.38
CA ARG A 77 -8.58 -29.59 -3.03
C ARG A 77 -8.10 -28.65 -1.94
N ASP A 78 -6.84 -28.22 -2.02
CA ASP A 78 -6.29 -27.23 -1.09
C ASP A 78 -7.23 -26.01 -1.11
N PRO A 79 -7.99 -25.74 -0.02
CA PRO A 79 -8.96 -24.64 0.00
C PRO A 79 -8.26 -23.27 -0.05
N TRP A 80 -6.91 -23.26 -0.03
CA TRP A 80 -6.06 -22.09 -0.01
C TRP A 80 -5.28 -21.89 -1.33
N ARG A 81 -5.52 -22.73 -2.34
CA ARG A 81 -5.04 -22.44 -3.69
C ARG A 81 -5.94 -21.34 -4.27
N PRO A 82 -5.39 -20.23 -4.79
CA PRO A 82 -6.18 -19.30 -5.57
C PRO A 82 -6.98 -20.10 -6.61
N PRO A 83 -8.30 -19.93 -6.71
CA PRO A 83 -9.16 -20.80 -7.53
C PRO A 83 -8.92 -20.65 -9.05
N TRP A 84 -7.91 -19.89 -9.48
CA TRP A 84 -7.53 -19.74 -10.88
C TRP A 84 -6.15 -20.30 -11.16
N THR A 85 -6.01 -20.91 -12.33
CA THR A 85 -4.75 -21.17 -13.00
C THR A 85 -4.63 -20.17 -14.16
N ALA A 86 -4.06 -19.00 -13.91
CA ALA A 86 -4.06 -17.85 -14.84
C ALA A 86 -2.95 -17.85 -15.91
N GLY A 87 -2.49 -19.02 -16.37
CA GLY A 87 -1.38 -19.08 -17.35
C GLY A 87 -1.72 -18.43 -18.70
N ALA A 88 -2.78 -18.88 -19.36
CA ALA A 88 -3.08 -18.42 -20.73
C ALA A 88 -3.60 -16.98 -20.79
N HIS A 89 -4.45 -16.58 -19.84
CA HIS A 89 -5.11 -15.27 -19.88
C HIS A 89 -4.20 -14.10 -19.48
N ALA A 90 -3.18 -14.31 -18.65
CA ALA A 90 -2.28 -13.23 -18.24
C ALA A 90 -1.38 -12.77 -19.40
N SER A 91 -0.78 -13.70 -20.15
CA SER A 91 0.06 -13.39 -21.30
C SER A 91 -0.70 -12.75 -22.47
N GLU A 92 -1.97 -13.10 -22.68
CA GLU A 92 -2.81 -12.44 -23.67
C GLU A 92 -3.16 -10.99 -23.27
N ARG A 93 -3.61 -10.79 -22.03
CA ARG A 93 -3.86 -9.43 -21.50
C ARG A 93 -2.62 -8.57 -21.61
N ALA A 94 -1.48 -9.10 -21.16
CA ALA A 94 -0.23 -8.40 -21.20
C ALA A 94 0.13 -8.01 -22.63
N ARG A 95 0.06 -8.91 -23.62
CA ARG A 95 0.37 -8.59 -25.04
C ARG A 95 -0.42 -7.41 -25.62
N ASN A 96 -1.65 -7.25 -25.15
CA ASN A 96 -2.57 -6.21 -25.62
C ASN A 96 -2.56 -4.96 -24.72
N PHE A 97 -1.83 -4.99 -23.61
CA PHE A 97 -1.77 -3.88 -22.67
C PHE A 97 -0.74 -2.85 -23.15
N GLU A 98 -1.16 -1.59 -23.25
CA GLU A 98 -0.25 -0.49 -23.55
C GLU A 98 0.48 -0.06 -22.28
N VAL A 99 1.82 -0.15 -22.27
CA VAL A 99 2.65 0.14 -21.10
C VAL A 99 3.34 1.50 -21.24
N ASN A 100 3.19 2.34 -20.22
CA ASN A 100 3.96 3.58 -20.06
C ASN A 100 5.46 3.27 -19.89
N GLU A 101 6.34 4.03 -20.56
CA GLU A 101 7.79 3.83 -20.45
C GLU A 101 8.34 3.86 -19.03
N ASP A 102 7.79 4.70 -18.18
CA ASP A 102 8.20 4.84 -16.79
C ASP A 102 7.87 3.61 -15.94
N PHE A 103 6.95 2.75 -16.40
CA PHE A 103 6.62 1.47 -15.78
C PHE A 103 7.31 0.27 -16.45
N SER A 104 8.21 0.51 -17.41
CA SER A 104 8.80 -0.52 -18.26
C SER A 104 10.33 -0.43 -18.34
N THR A 105 10.99 -0.44 -17.19
CA THR A 105 12.47 -0.45 -17.16
C THR A 105 13.03 -1.86 -17.44
N PRO A 106 14.26 -1.98 -17.99
CA PRO A 106 14.91 -3.27 -18.18
C PRO A 106 15.01 -4.09 -16.89
N GLU A 107 15.25 -3.41 -15.76
CA GLU A 107 15.27 -4.03 -14.45
C GLU A 107 13.92 -4.66 -14.15
N LEU A 108 12.80 -3.94 -14.31
CA LEU A 108 11.46 -4.48 -14.07
C LEU A 108 11.13 -5.69 -14.94
N ARG A 109 11.58 -5.69 -16.21
CA ARG A 109 11.39 -6.80 -17.15
C ARG A 109 12.22 -8.03 -16.77
N GLN A 110 13.43 -7.84 -16.24
CA GLN A 110 14.37 -8.91 -15.87
C GLN A 110 14.20 -9.40 -14.42
N CYS A 111 13.60 -8.59 -13.55
CA CYS A 111 13.49 -8.78 -12.09
C CYS A 111 12.54 -9.90 -11.64
N CYS A 112 12.07 -10.74 -12.56
CA CYS A 112 11.19 -11.86 -12.23
C CYS A 112 11.88 -13.23 -12.36
N PRO A 113 12.94 -13.57 -11.58
CA PRO A 113 13.37 -14.95 -11.47
C PRO A 113 12.21 -15.90 -11.19
N ALA A 114 12.29 -17.14 -11.69
CA ALA A 114 11.25 -18.16 -11.53
C ALA A 114 10.79 -18.32 -10.06
N ASN A 115 11.71 -18.11 -9.12
CA ASN A 115 11.55 -18.36 -7.68
C ASN A 115 11.36 -17.11 -6.81
N SER A 116 11.28 -15.90 -7.38
CA SER A 116 11.07 -14.68 -6.59
C SER A 116 9.69 -14.66 -5.94
N SER A 117 9.61 -14.23 -4.68
CA SER A 117 8.33 -13.86 -4.08
C SER A 117 7.86 -12.51 -4.64
N PHE A 118 6.56 -12.22 -4.58
CA PHE A 118 6.10 -10.86 -4.89
C PHE A 118 6.69 -9.82 -3.92
N LEU A 119 7.24 -10.19 -2.76
CA LEU A 119 7.86 -9.24 -1.84
C LEU A 119 9.24 -8.84 -2.33
N ASP A 120 9.97 -9.79 -2.90
CA ASP A 120 11.21 -9.50 -3.61
C ASP A 120 10.92 -8.63 -4.83
N LEU A 121 9.89 -8.98 -5.60
CA LEU A 121 9.44 -8.21 -6.76
C LEU A 121 9.01 -6.78 -6.36
N HIS A 122 8.19 -6.65 -5.32
CA HIS A 122 7.71 -5.39 -4.76
C HIS A 122 8.88 -4.54 -4.29
N THR A 123 9.81 -5.11 -3.51
CA THR A 123 11.02 -4.42 -3.04
C THR A 123 11.92 -3.96 -4.21
N GLN A 124 11.98 -4.74 -5.28
CA GLN A 124 12.71 -4.37 -6.49
C GLN A 124 11.99 -3.27 -7.28
N LEU A 125 10.67 -3.38 -7.48
CA LEU A 125 9.82 -2.35 -8.09
C LEU A 125 9.99 -1.01 -7.38
N VAL A 126 9.92 -1.06 -6.06
CA VAL A 126 10.15 0.05 -5.12
C VAL A 126 11.52 0.72 -5.27
N SER A 127 12.57 -0.05 -5.56
CA SER A 127 13.96 0.42 -5.55
C SER A 127 14.48 0.87 -6.91
N THR A 128 13.81 0.49 -8.00
CA THR A 128 14.22 0.76 -9.39
C THR A 128 13.51 1.96 -10.03
N THR A 129 12.43 2.48 -9.43
CA THR A 129 11.59 3.56 -10.01
C THR A 129 11.97 4.98 -9.59
N VAL A 130 13.17 5.16 -9.06
CA VAL A 130 13.67 6.36 -8.35
C VAL A 130 13.48 7.68 -9.11
N GLU A 131 13.46 7.63 -10.44
CA GLU A 131 13.50 8.79 -11.32
C GLU A 131 12.38 8.78 -12.35
N GLN A 132 11.43 7.85 -12.23
CA GLN A 132 10.36 7.68 -13.21
C GLN A 132 9.21 8.63 -12.87
N MET A 133 9.02 9.65 -13.71
CA MET A 133 8.06 10.74 -13.52
C MET A 133 6.67 10.20 -13.18
N SER A 134 6.17 9.25 -13.96
CA SER A 134 4.84 8.66 -13.83
C SER A 134 4.63 7.96 -12.49
N VAL A 135 5.68 7.31 -11.97
CA VAL A 135 5.64 6.66 -10.66
C VAL A 135 5.57 7.72 -9.55
N VAL A 136 6.37 8.79 -9.65
CA VAL A 136 6.31 9.90 -8.67
C VAL A 136 4.96 10.61 -8.71
N VAL A 137 4.37 10.80 -9.89
CA VAL A 137 3.02 11.38 -10.03
C VAL A 137 1.97 10.53 -9.32
N VAL A 138 2.03 9.19 -9.48
CA VAL A 138 1.09 8.28 -8.80
C VAL A 138 1.20 8.38 -7.28
N GLU A 139 2.42 8.50 -6.75
CA GLU A 139 2.65 8.59 -5.30
C GLU A 139 2.34 9.99 -4.72
N ASP A 140 2.28 11.05 -5.55
CA ASP A 140 1.95 12.41 -5.12
C ASP A 140 0.43 12.60 -5.01
N LYS A 141 -0.09 12.52 -3.77
CA LYS A 141 -1.52 12.68 -3.46
C LYS A 141 -2.16 13.96 -4.00
N ILE A 142 -1.41 15.07 -4.09
CA ILE A 142 -1.95 16.36 -4.59
C ILE A 142 -2.14 16.29 -6.11
N LEU A 143 -1.11 15.85 -6.83
CA LEU A 143 -1.15 15.77 -8.28
C LEU A 143 -2.09 14.64 -8.73
N MET A 144 -2.01 13.48 -8.09
CA MET A 144 -2.89 12.35 -8.36
C MET A 144 -4.36 12.69 -8.10
N SER A 145 -4.67 13.55 -7.11
CA SER A 145 -6.04 14.06 -6.95
C SER A 145 -6.52 14.85 -8.18
N SER A 146 -5.64 15.61 -8.84
CA SER A 146 -5.97 16.27 -10.10
C SER A 146 -6.22 15.26 -11.22
N VAL A 147 -5.35 14.26 -11.34
CA VAL A 147 -5.49 13.19 -12.35
C VAL A 147 -6.79 12.41 -12.15
N VAL A 148 -7.11 12.00 -10.92
CA VAL A 148 -8.38 11.32 -10.60
C VAL A 148 -9.59 12.18 -10.93
N GLN A 149 -9.49 13.51 -10.77
CA GLN A 149 -10.60 14.41 -11.12
C GLN A 149 -10.91 14.36 -12.62
N GLN A 150 -9.88 14.21 -13.45
CA GLN A 150 -10.01 14.11 -14.91
C GLN A 150 -10.49 12.71 -15.34
N LEU A 151 -10.11 11.68 -14.59
CA LEU A 151 -10.58 10.32 -14.78
C LEU A 151 -12.01 10.08 -14.29
N ALA A 152 -12.58 10.98 -13.49
CA ALA A 152 -13.85 10.79 -12.80
C ALA A 152 -15.01 10.39 -13.73
N SER A 153 -15.14 11.04 -14.89
CA SER A 153 -16.21 10.75 -15.84
C SER A 153 -15.96 9.48 -16.66
N THR A 154 -14.70 9.16 -16.95
CA THR A 154 -14.35 8.03 -17.82
C THR A 154 -14.24 6.71 -17.07
N CYS A 155 -13.83 6.75 -15.80
CA CYS A 155 -13.68 5.57 -14.95
C CYS A 155 -14.77 5.43 -13.88
N ASP A 156 -15.80 6.30 -13.89
CA ASP A 156 -16.85 6.35 -12.86
C ASP A 156 -16.28 6.37 -11.42
N VAL A 157 -15.20 7.14 -11.23
CA VAL A 157 -14.56 7.28 -9.92
C VAL A 157 -14.99 8.59 -9.26
N LYS A 158 -15.35 8.48 -7.98
CA LYS A 158 -15.54 9.63 -7.09
C LYS A 158 -14.34 9.72 -6.18
N GLN A 159 -13.93 10.92 -5.80
CA GLN A 159 -12.90 11.13 -4.78
C GLN A 159 -13.37 12.18 -3.78
N MET A 160 -12.76 12.15 -2.60
CA MET A 160 -12.99 13.17 -1.58
C MET A 160 -12.61 14.57 -2.11
N PRO A 161 -13.44 15.60 -1.87
CA PRO A 161 -13.14 16.94 -2.34
C PRO A 161 -11.90 17.48 -1.62
N VAL A 162 -10.91 17.94 -2.39
CA VAL A 162 -9.80 18.73 -1.85
C VAL A 162 -10.33 20.13 -1.54
N LEU A 163 -10.10 20.59 -0.32
CA LEU A 163 -10.59 21.87 0.21
C LEU A 163 -9.47 22.92 0.29
N TRP A 164 -8.25 22.45 0.44
CA TRP A 164 -7.04 23.24 0.50
C TRP A 164 -5.85 22.33 0.26
N TRP A 165 -4.80 22.86 -0.38
CA TRP A 165 -3.52 22.17 -0.44
C TRP A 165 -2.38 23.18 -0.58
N ARG A 166 -1.20 22.78 -0.11
CA ARG A 166 0.05 23.53 -0.24
C ARG A 166 1.18 22.56 -0.54
N GLN A 167 2.04 22.91 -1.48
CA GLN A 167 3.19 22.11 -1.88
C GLN A 167 4.44 22.97 -1.98
N LYS A 168 5.54 22.48 -1.41
CA LYS A 168 6.85 23.14 -1.44
C LYS A 168 7.59 22.76 -2.71
N LEU A 169 8.00 23.75 -3.48
CA LEU A 169 8.77 23.56 -4.70
C LEU A 169 10.28 23.45 -4.40
N PRO A 170 11.08 22.89 -5.35
CA PRO A 170 12.53 22.88 -5.25
C PRO A 170 13.15 24.27 -5.05
N THR A 171 12.52 25.31 -5.60
CA THR A 171 12.93 26.72 -5.44
C THR A 171 12.75 27.26 -4.00
N GLY A 172 12.17 26.48 -3.09
CA GLY A 172 11.78 26.91 -1.74
C GLY A 172 10.47 27.69 -1.68
N LYS A 173 9.91 28.08 -2.83
CA LYS A 173 8.58 28.71 -2.92
C LYS A 173 7.48 27.67 -2.69
N TYR A 174 6.28 28.15 -2.39
CA TYR A 174 5.09 27.31 -2.26
C TYR A 174 4.15 27.52 -3.45
N ARG A 175 3.59 26.43 -3.97
CA ARG A 175 2.31 26.46 -4.70
C ARG A 175 1.21 26.15 -3.71
N GLU A 176 0.10 26.85 -3.81
CA GLU A 176 -1.03 26.70 -2.89
C GLU A 176 -2.31 27.01 -3.65
N SER A 177 -3.38 26.29 -3.32
CA SER A 177 -4.71 26.65 -3.78
C SER A 177 -5.72 26.44 -2.65
N HIS A 178 -6.71 27.32 -2.63
CA HIS A 178 -7.80 27.32 -1.66
C HIS A 178 -9.14 27.34 -2.38
N GLY A 179 -10.11 26.60 -1.86
CA GLY A 179 -11.48 26.59 -2.37
C GLY A 179 -12.17 27.82 -1.85
N GLY A 180 -12.68 28.66 -2.76
CA GLY A 180 -13.36 29.90 -2.39
C GLY A 180 -12.58 30.70 -1.32
N THR A 181 -13.30 31.35 -0.41
CA THR A 181 -12.69 31.76 0.85
C THR A 181 -12.73 30.55 1.80
N TRP A 182 -11.60 30.16 2.36
CA TRP A 182 -11.51 29.12 3.40
C TRP A 182 -12.57 29.31 4.50
N LYS A 183 -12.94 30.55 4.82
CA LYS A 183 -14.02 30.87 5.77
C LYS A 183 -15.41 30.50 5.26
N ALA A 184 -15.71 30.61 3.97
CA ALA A 184 -16.98 30.16 3.39
C ALA A 184 -17.05 28.64 3.31
N ASP A 185 -15.97 27.97 2.93
CA ASP A 185 -15.91 26.52 2.86
C ASP A 185 -15.87 25.90 4.27
N ALA A 186 -15.09 26.45 5.21
CA ALA A 186 -15.11 26.04 6.62
C ALA A 186 -16.38 26.49 7.37
N LYS A 187 -17.20 27.41 6.85
CA LYS A 187 -18.53 27.72 7.40
C LYS A 187 -19.62 26.83 6.78
N MET A 188 -19.49 26.48 5.49
CA MET A 188 -20.28 25.41 4.86
C MET A 188 -19.97 24.05 5.48
N LEU A 189 -18.72 23.78 5.83
CA LEU A 189 -18.27 22.51 6.40
C LEU A 189 -18.30 22.56 7.93
N GLY A 190 -18.03 23.68 8.59
CA GLY A 190 -18.09 23.80 10.05
C GLY A 190 -19.50 23.72 10.64
N LYS A 191 -20.55 23.93 9.83
CA LYS A 191 -21.94 23.58 10.22
C LYS A 191 -22.31 22.12 9.90
N HIS A 192 -21.56 21.43 9.04
CA HIS A 192 -22.05 20.22 8.36
C HIS A 192 -21.02 19.10 8.14
N SER A 193 -19.76 19.20 8.56
CA SER A 193 -18.72 18.16 8.55
C SER A 193 -18.32 17.90 9.99
N ALA A 194 -18.39 16.64 10.43
CA ALA A 194 -17.96 16.30 11.77
C ALA A 194 -16.48 16.68 11.94
N GLU A 195 -15.61 16.33 10.98
CA GLU A 195 -14.14 16.43 11.11
C GLU A 195 -13.47 16.54 9.71
N LEU A 196 -12.31 17.20 9.64
CA LEU A 196 -11.45 17.26 8.45
C LEU A 196 -10.16 16.45 8.69
N ILE A 197 -9.48 16.09 7.61
CA ILE A 197 -8.17 15.44 7.64
C ILE A 197 -7.16 16.23 6.82
N LEU A 198 -5.99 16.46 7.39
CA LEU A 198 -4.81 16.96 6.71
C LEU A 198 -3.91 15.76 6.39
N LYS A 199 -3.62 15.55 5.11
CA LYS A 199 -2.79 14.46 4.60
C LYS A 199 -1.49 15.03 4.00
N PRO A 200 -0.31 14.64 4.52
CA PRO A 200 0.96 14.93 3.84
C PRO A 200 1.06 14.15 2.53
N SER A 201 1.49 14.79 1.44
CA SER A 201 1.59 14.17 0.11
C SER A 201 2.71 13.12 0.05
N HIS A 202 3.80 13.38 0.74
CA HIS A 202 5.05 12.61 0.73
C HIS A 202 5.13 11.51 1.81
N MET A 203 4.02 11.22 2.49
CA MET A 203 3.96 10.21 3.57
C MET A 203 2.92 9.12 3.26
N ALA A 204 3.18 7.91 3.74
CA ALA A 204 2.34 6.73 3.53
C ALA A 204 1.72 6.21 4.84
N SER A 205 0.74 5.29 4.72
CA SER A 205 0.18 4.51 5.85
C SER A 205 -0.34 5.38 7.01
N ALA A 206 -1.10 6.44 6.69
CA ALA A 206 -1.66 7.41 7.62
C ALA A 206 -0.66 8.19 8.50
N ARG A 207 0.66 8.04 8.27
CA ARG A 207 1.66 8.80 9.04
C ARG A 207 1.57 10.29 8.71
N GLY A 208 1.62 11.11 9.77
CA GLY A 208 1.48 12.56 9.67
C GLY A 208 0.07 13.02 9.29
N VAL A 209 -0.91 12.13 9.19
CA VAL A 209 -2.32 12.52 9.02
C VAL A 209 -2.79 13.17 10.31
N VAL A 210 -3.24 14.43 10.19
CA VAL A 210 -3.76 15.19 11.32
C VAL A 210 -5.26 15.33 11.16
N LYS A 211 -5.98 14.88 12.19
CA LYS A 211 -7.41 15.09 12.31
C LYS A 211 -7.67 16.49 12.83
N LEU A 212 -8.51 17.25 12.13
CA LEU A 212 -8.84 18.63 12.44
C LEU A 212 -10.33 18.72 12.78
N SER A 213 -10.62 19.06 14.03
CA SER A 213 -11.98 19.42 14.44
C SER A 213 -12.41 20.76 13.83
N PRO A 214 -13.72 21.03 13.66
CA PRO A 214 -14.22 22.30 13.15
C PRO A 214 -13.70 23.55 13.90
N GLY A 215 -13.53 23.46 15.23
CA GLY A 215 -12.98 24.55 16.05
C GLY A 215 -11.48 24.82 15.82
N GLN A 216 -10.74 23.84 15.29
CA GLN A 216 -9.32 23.98 14.96
C GLN A 216 -9.09 24.54 13.54
N LEU A 217 -10.16 24.88 12.81
CA LEU A 217 -10.08 25.41 11.44
C LEU A 217 -9.76 26.91 11.37
N ASN A 218 -9.27 27.53 12.45
CA ASN A 218 -8.70 28.87 12.34
C ASN A 218 -7.43 28.83 11.49
N GLY A 219 -7.19 29.87 10.68
CA GLY A 219 -6.12 29.89 9.68
C GLY A 219 -4.73 29.64 10.27
N THR A 220 -4.50 30.06 11.52
CA THR A 220 -3.22 29.88 12.23
C THR A 220 -2.97 28.42 12.61
N THR A 221 -3.97 27.72 13.14
CA THR A 221 -3.87 26.30 13.50
C THR A 221 -3.64 25.45 12.27
N LEU A 222 -4.39 25.69 11.18
CA LEU A 222 -4.17 24.98 9.92
C LEU A 222 -2.76 25.25 9.36
N ALA A 223 -2.34 26.51 9.31
CA ALA A 223 -1.01 26.88 8.82
C ALA A 223 0.11 26.24 9.67
N THR A 224 -0.09 26.13 10.99
CA THR A 224 0.84 25.47 11.91
C THR A 224 0.89 23.97 11.64
N ALA A 225 -0.26 23.31 11.55
CA ALA A 225 -0.36 21.88 11.25
C ALA A 225 0.27 21.54 9.89
N ALA A 226 -0.04 22.35 8.87
CA ALA A 226 0.57 22.25 7.54
C ALA A 226 2.09 22.45 7.58
N THR A 227 2.57 23.48 8.30
CA THR A 227 4.01 23.75 8.44
C THR A 227 4.71 22.59 9.12
N ASN A 228 4.13 22.03 10.17
CA ASN A 228 4.68 20.87 10.87
C ASN A 228 4.75 19.64 9.96
N ALA A 229 3.67 19.34 9.24
CA ALA A 229 3.64 18.24 8.27
C ALA A 229 4.66 18.43 7.13
N LEU A 230 4.83 19.64 6.62
CA LEU A 230 5.83 19.97 5.58
C LEU A 230 7.28 19.91 6.08
N ARG A 231 7.50 19.98 7.40
CA ARG A 231 8.83 19.81 8.03
C ARG A 231 9.18 18.36 8.29
N MET A 232 8.22 17.45 8.23
CA MET A 232 8.49 16.01 8.37
C MET A 232 9.30 15.52 7.18
N SER A 233 10.41 14.83 7.46
CA SER A 233 11.25 14.22 6.42
C SER A 233 10.51 13.05 5.74
N PRO A 234 10.69 12.83 4.43
CA PRO A 234 10.28 11.60 3.76
C PRO A 234 10.82 10.33 4.45
N GLU A 235 12.01 10.39 5.04
CA GLU A 235 12.61 9.28 5.81
C GLU A 235 11.84 9.00 7.11
N GLN A 236 11.36 10.05 7.78
CA GLN A 236 10.47 9.94 8.96
C GLN A 236 9.08 9.39 8.55
N GLY A 237 8.71 9.56 7.28
CA GLY A 237 7.50 9.00 6.68
C GLY A 237 7.48 7.49 6.52
N GLY A 238 8.59 6.78 6.81
CA GLY A 238 8.71 5.35 6.57
C GLY A 238 8.53 4.99 5.09
N THR A 239 8.94 5.90 4.21
CA THR A 239 8.74 5.79 2.76
C THR A 239 9.30 4.47 2.27
N LYS A 240 8.40 3.64 1.76
CA LYS A 240 8.72 2.26 1.35
C LYS A 240 9.57 2.22 0.08
N GLY A 241 9.77 3.33 -0.64
CA GLY A 241 10.53 3.40 -1.89
C GLY A 241 11.04 4.78 -2.27
N ARG A 242 11.99 4.84 -3.21
CA ARG A 242 12.64 6.12 -3.57
C ARG A 242 11.71 7.06 -4.36
N ALA A 243 10.75 6.56 -5.12
CA ALA A 243 9.77 7.40 -5.81
C ALA A 243 8.92 8.24 -4.82
N ALA A 244 8.47 7.63 -3.73
CA ALA A 244 7.78 8.35 -2.65
C ALA A 244 8.70 9.38 -1.96
N ALA A 245 10.00 9.11 -1.89
CA ALA A 245 10.98 10.07 -1.39
C ALA A 245 11.24 11.25 -2.36
N SER A 246 10.97 11.05 -3.66
CA SER A 246 11.05 12.09 -4.70
C SER A 246 9.80 12.98 -4.79
N VAL A 247 8.70 12.61 -4.12
CA VAL A 247 7.48 13.43 -4.04
C VAL A 247 7.79 14.76 -3.33
N LEU A 248 7.39 15.86 -3.95
CA LEU A 248 7.53 17.19 -3.38
C LEU A 248 6.75 17.27 -2.05
N PRO A 249 7.38 17.77 -0.97
CA PRO A 249 6.70 17.92 0.31
C PRO A 249 5.44 18.76 0.15
N GLY A 250 4.31 18.18 0.50
CA GLY A 250 3.00 18.77 0.28
C GLY A 250 2.02 18.35 1.36
N VAL A 251 0.92 19.08 1.46
CA VAL A 251 -0.22 18.77 2.32
C VAL A 251 -1.51 19.07 1.57
N LEU A 252 -2.52 18.24 1.76
CA LEU A 252 -3.88 18.50 1.31
C LEU A 252 -4.86 18.31 2.46
N VAL A 253 -5.98 19.03 2.40
CA VAL A 253 -7.08 18.93 3.37
C VAL A 253 -8.33 18.46 2.66
N GLN A 254 -8.95 17.44 3.23
CA GLN A 254 -10.19 16.83 2.76
C GLN A 254 -11.16 16.68 3.95
N PRO A 255 -12.47 16.55 3.70
CA PRO A 255 -13.38 16.03 4.72
C PRO A 255 -12.97 14.60 5.13
N MET A 256 -13.26 14.21 6.36
CA MET A 256 -13.12 12.82 6.77
C MET A 256 -14.27 11.98 6.21
N TYR A 257 -13.96 10.86 5.55
CA TYR A 257 -14.98 9.86 5.17
C TYR A 257 -15.51 9.16 6.44
N PRO A 258 -16.81 8.85 6.54
CA PRO A 258 -17.38 8.22 7.74
C PRO A 258 -16.78 6.84 8.03
N ALA A 259 -16.61 6.54 9.31
CA ALA A 259 -16.31 5.20 9.79
C ALA A 259 -17.59 4.49 10.27
N ALA A 260 -17.59 3.16 10.25
CA ALA A 260 -18.69 2.39 10.84
C ALA A 260 -18.76 2.60 12.36
N PRO A 261 -19.95 2.48 12.98
CA PRO A 261 -20.07 2.52 14.43
C PRO A 261 -19.10 1.56 15.12
N GLY A 262 -18.29 2.07 16.05
CA GLY A 262 -17.27 1.28 16.75
C GLY A 262 -15.96 1.06 15.98
N SER A 263 -15.86 1.47 14.72
CA SER A 263 -14.61 1.50 13.96
C SER A 263 -13.95 2.87 14.02
N ARG A 264 -12.61 2.91 14.14
CA ARG A 264 -11.85 4.17 14.09
C ARG A 264 -11.55 4.63 12.66
N PRO A 265 -11.06 3.76 11.74
CA PRO A 265 -10.94 4.11 10.33
C PRO A 265 -12.20 3.74 9.52
N PRO A 266 -12.45 4.42 8.38
CA PRO A 266 -13.34 3.95 7.34
C PRO A 266 -13.00 2.53 6.86
N HIS A 267 -13.99 1.81 6.34
CA HIS A 267 -13.73 0.57 5.62
C HIS A 267 -13.01 0.89 4.31
N GLU A 268 -11.91 0.19 4.05
CA GLU A 268 -11.10 0.42 2.87
C GLU A 268 -10.96 -0.88 2.07
N LEU A 269 -11.24 -0.80 0.75
CA LEU A 269 -10.98 -1.86 -0.21
C LEU A 269 -9.77 -1.48 -1.07
N LYS A 270 -8.67 -2.23 -0.93
CA LYS A 270 -7.44 -2.07 -1.70
C LYS A 270 -7.42 -3.04 -2.86
N VAL A 271 -7.55 -2.54 -4.08
CA VAL A 271 -7.64 -3.34 -5.30
C VAL A 271 -6.27 -3.40 -5.96
N LEU A 272 -5.72 -4.60 -6.17
CA LEU A 272 -4.51 -4.80 -6.94
C LEU A 272 -4.85 -5.16 -8.39
N VAL A 273 -4.38 -4.33 -9.31
CA VAL A 273 -4.54 -4.51 -10.75
C VAL A 273 -3.23 -4.96 -11.36
N VAL A 274 -3.29 -5.97 -12.22
CA VAL A 274 -2.17 -6.53 -12.97
C VAL A 274 -2.58 -6.69 -14.43
N TRP A 275 -1.81 -6.10 -15.35
CA TRP A 275 -2.09 -6.07 -16.79
C TRP A 275 -3.51 -5.62 -17.12
N GLY A 276 -3.95 -4.52 -16.48
CA GLY A 276 -5.28 -3.94 -16.68
C GLY A 276 -6.43 -4.74 -16.05
N ARG A 277 -6.15 -5.75 -15.22
CA ARG A 277 -7.17 -6.61 -14.61
C ARG A 277 -7.01 -6.69 -13.09
N ALA A 278 -8.08 -6.43 -12.34
CA ALA A 278 -8.10 -6.60 -10.90
C ALA A 278 -7.97 -8.09 -10.56
N GLN A 279 -7.00 -8.44 -9.71
CA GLN A 279 -6.71 -9.83 -9.32
C GLN A 279 -7.17 -10.14 -7.89
N VAL A 280 -6.98 -9.16 -7.01
CA VAL A 280 -7.25 -9.30 -5.59
C VAL A 280 -7.72 -7.99 -5.01
N VAL A 281 -8.70 -8.08 -4.10
CA VAL A 281 -9.13 -6.97 -3.25
C VAL A 281 -8.88 -7.36 -1.80
N ASN A 282 -8.23 -6.48 -1.04
CA ASN A 282 -8.11 -6.61 0.40
C ASN A 282 -9.03 -5.60 1.08
N ALA A 283 -9.82 -6.08 2.02
CA ALA A 283 -10.63 -5.26 2.89
C ALA A 283 -9.90 -5.06 4.22
N MET A 284 -9.59 -3.80 4.51
CA MET A 284 -9.09 -3.35 5.80
C MET A 284 -10.27 -2.87 6.64
N TYR A 285 -10.50 -3.52 7.78
CA TYR A 285 -11.59 -3.24 8.72
C TYR A 285 -11.05 -3.21 10.15
N GLY A 286 -11.20 -2.10 10.88
CA GLY A 286 -10.94 -2.09 12.33
C GLY A 286 -9.52 -1.67 12.79
N GLY A 287 -8.69 -1.10 11.90
CA GLY A 287 -7.38 -0.51 12.27
C GLY A 287 -6.21 -1.50 12.31
N LEU A 288 -5.01 -0.97 12.62
CA LEU A 288 -3.66 -1.59 12.55
C LEU A 288 -3.45 -2.89 13.36
N HIS A 289 -4.42 -3.29 14.18
CA HIS A 289 -4.34 -4.49 15.03
C HIS A 289 -5.47 -5.48 14.77
N SER A 290 -6.30 -5.23 13.77
CA SER A 290 -7.36 -6.16 13.38
C SER A 290 -6.76 -7.31 12.57
N VAL A 291 -6.65 -8.47 13.21
CA VAL A 291 -6.27 -9.78 12.61
C VAL A 291 -7.21 -10.25 11.49
N ASN A 292 -8.13 -9.40 11.02
CA ASN A 292 -9.22 -9.72 10.11
C ASN A 292 -9.06 -9.07 8.73
N ASN A 293 -7.86 -9.19 8.14
CA ASN A 293 -7.71 -8.93 6.71
C ASN A 293 -8.56 -9.92 5.91
N LEU A 294 -9.60 -9.42 5.24
CA LEU A 294 -10.44 -10.19 4.34
C LEU A 294 -9.97 -9.97 2.91
N PHE A 295 -9.81 -11.03 2.16
CA PHE A 295 -9.35 -10.98 0.77
C PHE A 295 -10.45 -11.49 -0.15
N PHE A 296 -10.59 -10.87 -1.30
CA PHE A 296 -11.44 -11.31 -2.38
C PHE A 296 -10.56 -11.59 -3.58
N TRP A 297 -10.58 -12.84 -4.00
CA TRP A 297 -9.74 -13.35 -5.07
C TRP A 297 -10.61 -13.56 -6.31
N ARG A 298 -10.17 -13.06 -7.45
CA ARG A 298 -10.93 -13.18 -8.69
C ARG A 298 -10.88 -14.59 -9.31
N SER A 299 -12.00 -15.30 -9.34
CA SER A 299 -12.17 -16.54 -10.09
C SER A 299 -13.01 -16.30 -11.34
N GLY A 300 -12.35 -16.10 -12.49
CA GLY A 300 -13.03 -15.70 -13.72
C GLY A 300 -13.68 -14.32 -13.59
N GLU A 301 -15.01 -14.25 -13.70
CA GLU A 301 -15.79 -13.03 -13.44
C GLU A 301 -16.35 -12.94 -12.01
N SER A 302 -16.15 -13.98 -11.21
CA SER A 302 -16.62 -14.03 -9.82
C SER A 302 -15.53 -13.66 -8.82
N TRP A 303 -15.94 -13.26 -7.62
CA TRP A 303 -15.04 -12.96 -6.50
C TRP A 303 -15.24 -13.97 -5.38
N VAL A 304 -14.16 -14.61 -4.97
CA VAL A 304 -14.16 -15.62 -3.92
C VAL A 304 -13.58 -14.98 -2.65
N PRO A 305 -14.40 -14.78 -1.60
CA PRO A 305 -13.90 -14.30 -0.32
C PRO A 305 -13.06 -15.39 0.34
N THR A 306 -11.83 -15.06 0.69
CA THR A 306 -10.94 -15.88 1.53
C THR A 306 -10.55 -15.05 2.73
N SER A 307 -10.61 -15.62 3.93
CA SER A 307 -9.92 -15.03 5.08
C SER A 307 -8.57 -15.69 5.28
N SER A 308 -7.74 -15.04 6.09
CA SER A 308 -6.77 -15.76 6.91
C SER A 308 -7.42 -17.02 7.52
N PRO A 309 -6.73 -18.16 7.61
CA PRO A 309 -7.30 -19.40 8.09
C PRO A 309 -8.04 -19.21 9.43
N ARG A 310 -9.26 -19.76 9.51
CA ARG A 310 -9.90 -20.03 10.79
C ARG A 310 -8.96 -20.93 11.58
N ILE A 311 -8.75 -20.59 12.85
CA ILE A 311 -8.24 -21.52 13.83
C ILE A 311 -9.20 -22.72 13.85
N LYS A 312 -8.84 -23.83 13.20
CA LYS A 312 -9.46 -25.12 13.44
C LYS A 312 -8.73 -25.72 14.64
N ASN A 313 -9.03 -25.22 15.85
CA ASN A 313 -8.44 -25.80 17.05
C ASN A 313 -9.22 -27.05 17.43
N GLU A 314 -8.86 -28.16 16.81
CA GLU A 314 -9.18 -29.49 17.33
C GLU A 314 -8.61 -29.68 18.74
N ALA A 315 -7.54 -28.94 19.10
CA ALA A 315 -6.98 -28.88 20.45
C ALA A 315 -7.78 -28.05 21.48
N LEU A 316 -8.69 -27.15 21.06
CA LEU A 316 -9.55 -26.37 21.98
C LEU A 316 -10.92 -27.03 22.22
N LYS A 317 -11.24 -28.11 21.51
CA LYS A 317 -12.46 -28.89 21.78
C LYS A 317 -12.45 -29.55 23.16
N GLU A 318 -11.28 -29.73 23.76
CA GLU A 318 -11.14 -30.40 25.06
C GLU A 318 -11.24 -29.43 26.26
N SER A 319 -11.16 -28.10 26.05
CA SER A 319 -11.20 -27.08 27.12
C SER A 319 -12.44 -26.18 27.09
N GLN A 320 -13.57 -26.68 26.56
CA GLN A 320 -14.77 -25.90 26.24
C GLN A 320 -15.33 -25.08 27.42
N THR A 321 -15.35 -23.75 27.26
CA THR A 321 -16.38 -22.88 27.84
C THR A 321 -17.39 -22.53 26.74
N PHE A 322 -18.69 -22.57 27.07
CA PHE A 322 -19.81 -22.22 26.18
C PHE A 322 -19.68 -20.80 25.59
N GLU A 323 -18.97 -19.90 26.27
CA GLU A 323 -18.79 -18.50 25.85
C GLU A 323 -17.81 -18.35 24.68
N TYR A 324 -16.81 -19.23 24.54
CA TYR A 324 -15.82 -19.18 23.46
C TYR A 324 -16.39 -19.68 22.12
N GLU A 325 -17.23 -20.73 22.13
CA GLU A 325 -17.97 -21.14 20.93
C GLU A 325 -18.97 -20.06 20.49
N GLY A 326 -19.59 -19.37 21.45
CA GLY A 326 -20.43 -18.19 21.21
C GLY A 326 -19.67 -17.05 20.54
N GLN A 327 -18.43 -16.76 20.96
CA GLN A 327 -17.57 -15.74 20.33
C GLN A 327 -17.07 -16.17 18.94
N ILE A 328 -16.66 -17.43 18.75
CA ILE A 328 -16.28 -17.95 17.42
C ILE A 328 -17.46 -17.88 16.45
N GLN A 329 -18.66 -18.23 16.89
CA GLN A 329 -19.87 -18.16 16.07
C GLN A 329 -20.31 -16.70 15.84
N ALA A 330 -20.21 -15.83 16.85
CA ALA A 330 -20.47 -14.40 16.70
C ALA A 330 -19.48 -13.77 15.72
N ASP A 331 -18.21 -14.15 15.75
CA ASP A 331 -17.19 -13.66 14.82
C ASP A 331 -17.32 -14.27 13.43
N ALA A 332 -17.80 -15.52 13.32
CA ALA A 332 -18.20 -16.11 12.06
C ALA A 332 -19.40 -15.38 11.42
N ALA A 333 -20.44 -15.07 12.21
CA ALA A 333 -21.62 -14.37 11.75
C ALA A 333 -21.31 -12.91 11.38
N LYS A 334 -20.51 -12.21 12.20
CA LYS A 334 -19.99 -10.87 11.90
C LYS A 334 -19.14 -10.87 10.63
N ARG A 335 -18.25 -11.86 10.48
CA ARG A 335 -17.42 -12.01 9.27
C ARG A 335 -18.27 -12.27 8.04
N GLU A 336 -19.24 -13.17 8.13
CA GLU A 336 -20.14 -13.45 7.02
C GLU A 336 -20.99 -12.22 6.68
N ALA A 337 -21.46 -11.48 7.69
CA ALA A 337 -22.13 -10.20 7.49
C ALA A 337 -21.21 -9.18 6.81
N LEU A 338 -19.94 -9.11 7.20
CA LEU A 338 -18.95 -8.24 6.57
C LEU A 338 -18.65 -8.66 5.12
N ILE A 339 -18.51 -9.96 4.84
CA ILE A 339 -18.38 -10.49 3.48
C ILE A 339 -19.60 -10.07 2.65
N ARG A 340 -20.81 -10.31 3.14
CA ARG A 340 -22.05 -9.91 2.45
C ARG A 340 -22.13 -8.39 2.23
N HIS A 341 -21.71 -7.60 3.21
CA HIS A 341 -21.66 -6.13 3.11
C HIS A 341 -20.65 -5.66 2.06
N LEU A 342 -19.45 -6.24 2.05
CA LEU A 342 -18.35 -5.78 1.20
C LEU A 342 -18.38 -6.34 -0.23
N THR A 343 -18.96 -7.52 -0.44
CA THR A 343 -18.98 -8.19 -1.76
C THR A 343 -19.57 -7.31 -2.88
N PRO A 344 -20.72 -6.63 -2.69
CA PRO A 344 -21.24 -5.72 -3.72
C PRO A 344 -20.24 -4.62 -4.09
N TYR A 345 -19.54 -4.07 -3.10
CA TYR A 345 -18.55 -3.02 -3.34
C TYR A 345 -17.29 -3.56 -4.02
N VAL A 346 -16.87 -4.81 -3.75
CA VAL A 346 -15.77 -5.47 -4.49
C VAL A 346 -16.08 -5.54 -5.98
N VAL A 347 -17.32 -5.92 -6.33
CA VAL A 347 -17.80 -5.96 -7.70
C VAL A 347 -17.84 -4.54 -8.31
N GLU A 348 -18.21 -3.53 -7.52
CA GLU A 348 -18.23 -2.13 -7.97
C GLU A 348 -16.82 -1.54 -8.21
N VAL A 349 -15.88 -1.76 -7.30
CA VAL A 349 -14.57 -1.08 -7.33
C VAL A 349 -13.58 -1.70 -8.29
N ALA A 350 -13.68 -3.00 -8.56
CA ALA A 350 -12.78 -3.71 -9.44
C ALA A 350 -12.69 -3.08 -10.86
N PRO A 351 -13.80 -2.89 -11.61
CA PRO A 351 -13.74 -2.27 -12.94
C PRO A 351 -13.27 -0.81 -12.89
N LYS A 352 -13.54 -0.09 -11.79
CA LYS A 352 -13.05 1.28 -11.59
C LYS A 352 -11.52 1.32 -11.46
N ALA A 353 -10.96 0.42 -10.66
CA ALA A 353 -9.52 0.27 -10.51
C ALA A 353 -8.84 -0.15 -11.83
N GLU A 354 -9.46 -1.09 -12.57
CA GLU A 354 -9.00 -1.51 -13.89
C GLU A 354 -8.93 -0.34 -14.87
N CYS A 355 -9.99 0.47 -14.94
CA CYS A 355 -10.01 1.66 -15.77
C CYS A 355 -8.89 2.64 -15.40
N VAL A 356 -8.69 2.92 -14.10
CA VAL A 356 -7.60 3.79 -13.65
C VAL A 356 -6.24 3.24 -14.08
N ALA A 357 -5.97 1.95 -13.89
CA ALA A 357 -4.71 1.33 -14.29
C ALA A 357 -4.48 1.37 -15.80
N VAL A 358 -5.51 1.08 -16.60
CA VAL A 358 -5.45 1.15 -18.07
C VAL A 358 -5.18 2.58 -18.53
N ARG A 359 -5.87 3.57 -17.96
CA ARG A 359 -5.70 4.98 -18.31
C ARG A 359 -4.32 5.52 -17.96
N LEU A 360 -3.76 5.06 -16.84
CA LEU A 360 -2.39 5.37 -16.46
C LEU A 360 -1.35 4.53 -17.21
N ARG A 361 -1.79 3.54 -18.00
CA ARG A 361 -0.93 2.57 -18.70
C ARG A 361 0.04 1.88 -17.74
N ALA A 362 -0.46 1.64 -16.51
CA ALA A 362 0.27 1.02 -15.41
C ALA A 362 0.00 -0.49 -15.44
N PRO A 363 1.01 -1.33 -15.76
CA PRO A 363 0.85 -2.78 -15.81
C PRO A 363 0.63 -3.38 -14.42
N TRP A 364 0.92 -2.60 -13.38
CA TRP A 364 0.68 -2.93 -12.00
C TRP A 364 0.31 -1.67 -11.22
N LEU A 365 -0.79 -1.73 -10.46
CA LEU A 365 -1.29 -0.58 -9.71
C LEU A 365 -2.16 -1.04 -8.54
N ARG A 366 -2.03 -0.39 -7.38
CA ARG A 366 -2.99 -0.49 -6.28
C ARG A 366 -3.91 0.73 -6.29
N VAL A 367 -5.21 0.49 -6.17
CA VAL A 367 -6.22 1.55 -6.05
C VAL A 367 -7.06 1.28 -4.80
N ASP A 368 -7.08 2.24 -3.89
CA ASP A 368 -7.74 2.12 -2.59
C ASP A 368 -9.05 2.92 -2.60
N PHE A 369 -10.12 2.29 -2.12
CA PHE A 369 -11.45 2.89 -2.04
C PHE A 369 -11.98 2.86 -0.61
N PHE A 370 -12.52 3.98 -0.13
CA PHE A 370 -13.42 3.93 1.00
C PHE A 370 -14.80 3.50 0.56
N VAL A 371 -15.39 2.60 1.35
CA VAL A 371 -16.73 2.07 1.11
C VAL A 371 -17.67 2.43 2.26
N PRO A 372 -18.98 2.48 1.99
CA PRO A 372 -19.96 2.87 2.99
C PRO A 372 -19.89 1.99 4.26
N PRO A 373 -20.10 2.58 5.45
CA PRO A 373 -20.01 1.84 6.71
C PRO A 373 -21.03 0.72 6.83
N ASP A 374 -22.23 0.91 6.27
CA ASP A 374 -23.32 -0.05 6.23
C ASP A 374 -24.16 0.14 4.94
N SER A 375 -25.10 -0.76 4.67
CA SER A 375 -25.93 -0.73 3.47
C SER A 375 -27.00 0.37 3.46
N SER A 376 -27.25 1.02 4.61
CA SER A 376 -28.21 2.13 4.75
C SER A 376 -27.58 3.50 4.58
N SER A 377 -26.25 3.56 4.57
CA SER A 377 -25.48 4.78 4.36
C SER A 377 -25.68 5.35 2.94
N ALA A 378 -26.00 6.64 2.85
CA ALA A 378 -26.09 7.36 1.57
C ALA A 378 -24.72 7.77 1.01
N TRP A 379 -23.64 7.51 1.75
CA TRP A 379 -22.28 7.75 1.27
C TRP A 379 -21.97 6.85 0.07
N PRO A 380 -21.36 7.37 -1.01
CA PRO A 380 -20.91 6.55 -2.12
C PRO A 380 -19.53 5.95 -1.82
N VAL A 381 -19.14 4.96 -2.62
CA VAL A 381 -17.75 4.54 -2.73
C VAL A 381 -16.90 5.71 -3.26
N VAL A 382 -15.74 5.94 -2.64
CA VAL A 382 -14.80 6.98 -3.08
C VAL A 382 -13.37 6.43 -3.15
N LEU A 383 -12.67 6.77 -4.22
CA LEU A 383 -11.24 6.54 -4.37
C LEU A 383 -10.51 7.40 -3.33
N ASN A 384 -9.74 6.73 -2.47
CA ASN A 384 -8.93 7.34 -1.43
C ASN A 384 -7.50 7.59 -1.92
N GLU A 385 -6.87 6.57 -2.52
CA GLU A 385 -5.46 6.61 -2.88
C GLU A 385 -5.18 5.73 -4.11
N VAL A 386 -4.15 6.11 -4.87
CA VAL A 386 -3.56 5.27 -5.91
C VAL A 386 -2.09 5.12 -5.53
N GLU A 387 -1.58 3.90 -5.52
CA GLU A 387 -0.16 3.63 -5.27
C GLU A 387 0.38 2.71 -6.36
N HIS A 388 1.55 3.04 -6.89
CA HIS A 388 2.24 2.14 -7.80
C HIS A 388 2.88 1.06 -6.96
N ALA A 389 3.74 1.47 -6.02
CA ALA A 389 4.55 0.56 -5.23
C ALA A 389 3.88 0.15 -3.91
N GLY A 390 2.55 0.15 -3.86
CA GLY A 390 1.77 -0.24 -2.71
C GLY A 390 1.39 -1.71 -2.79
N GLY A 391 2.05 -2.59 -2.04
CA GLY A 391 1.57 -3.97 -1.94
C GLY A 391 0.21 -4.01 -1.23
N ILE A 392 -0.57 -5.07 -1.46
CA ILE A 392 -1.60 -5.45 -0.49
C ILE A 392 -0.87 -6.06 0.70
N HIS A 393 -0.54 -5.23 1.68
CA HIS A 393 0.15 -5.71 2.87
C HIS A 393 -0.77 -6.65 3.64
N TRP A 394 -0.44 -7.94 3.57
CA TRP A 394 -0.69 -8.81 4.71
C TRP A 394 0.25 -8.27 5.77
N GLU A 395 -0.27 -7.48 6.70
CA GLU A 395 0.52 -7.10 7.87
C GLU A 395 1.16 -8.39 8.39
N LYS A 396 2.48 -8.35 8.59
CA LYS A 396 3.14 -9.35 9.40
C LYS A 396 2.47 -9.18 10.75
N GLY A 397 1.45 -9.99 11.02
CA GLY A 397 0.84 -9.98 12.35
C GLY A 397 1.97 -10.18 13.35
N PRO A 398 1.81 -9.66 14.57
CA PRO A 398 2.87 -9.62 15.57
C PRO A 398 3.60 -10.97 15.60
N SER A 399 4.94 -10.94 15.62
CA SER A 399 5.74 -12.14 15.80
C SER A 399 5.30 -12.87 17.08
N ALA A 400 5.61 -14.15 17.20
CA ALA A 400 5.33 -14.87 18.45
C ALA A 400 5.96 -14.18 19.67
N GLU A 401 7.07 -13.46 19.47
CA GLU A 401 7.73 -12.61 20.48
C GLU A 401 6.99 -11.29 20.69
N GLU A 402 6.57 -10.57 19.63
CA GLU A 402 5.79 -9.32 19.74
C GLU A 402 4.42 -9.56 20.39
N MET A 403 3.82 -10.74 20.18
CA MET A 403 2.61 -11.17 20.89
C MET A 403 2.87 -11.55 22.34
N ALA A 404 4.07 -12.03 22.67
CA ALA A 404 4.46 -12.36 24.04
C ALA A 404 4.84 -11.12 24.85
N ASP A 405 5.32 -10.06 24.18
CA ASP A 405 5.77 -8.79 24.78
C ASP A 405 4.67 -7.71 24.86
N ALA A 406 3.54 -7.90 24.20
CA ALA A 406 2.41 -6.98 24.33
C ALA A 406 1.86 -7.04 25.77
N GLY A 407 2.05 -5.95 26.51
CA GLY A 407 1.88 -5.88 27.97
C GLY A 407 0.48 -6.20 28.53
N PRO A 408 0.27 -5.95 29.85
CA PRO A 408 -0.80 -6.55 30.65
C PRO A 408 -2.26 -6.29 30.20
N GLU A 409 -2.53 -5.30 29.34
CA GLU A 409 -3.88 -5.09 28.77
C GLU A 409 -4.26 -6.17 27.73
N GLU A 410 -3.31 -6.65 26.93
CA GLU A 410 -3.53 -7.80 26.02
C GLU A 410 -3.34 -9.13 26.75
N GLU A 411 -2.49 -9.14 27.78
CA GLU A 411 -2.42 -10.22 28.76
C GLU A 411 -3.76 -10.41 29.49
N SER A 412 -4.63 -9.39 29.59
CA SER A 412 -5.98 -9.55 30.15
C SER A 412 -6.91 -10.35 29.24
N ILE A 413 -6.77 -10.24 27.91
CA ILE A 413 -7.49 -11.07 26.93
C ILE A 413 -6.91 -12.49 26.94
N ALA A 414 -5.62 -12.66 27.23
CA ALA A 414 -4.96 -13.96 27.36
C ALA A 414 -5.12 -14.61 28.76
N LYS A 415 -5.42 -13.84 29.82
CA LYS A 415 -5.57 -14.30 31.21
C LYS A 415 -7.00 -14.35 31.71
N GLN A 416 -7.98 -13.75 31.01
CA GLN A 416 -9.37 -13.73 31.47
C GLN A 416 -10.15 -15.03 31.25
N ASP A 417 -9.56 -16.09 30.68
CA ASP A 417 -10.26 -17.36 30.71
C ASP A 417 -9.39 -18.57 31.02
N VAL A 418 -9.96 -19.37 31.93
CA VAL A 418 -9.55 -20.68 32.44
C VAL A 418 -8.49 -20.68 33.56
N LYS A 419 -9.01 -20.84 34.78
CA LYS A 419 -8.30 -21.31 35.97
C LYS A 419 -7.40 -22.52 35.65
N GLY A 420 -6.10 -22.29 35.52
CA GLY A 420 -5.08 -23.28 35.88
C GLY A 420 -4.49 -24.15 34.79
N ASP A 421 -4.81 -23.95 33.50
CA ASP A 421 -4.14 -24.70 32.42
C ASP A 421 -3.09 -23.84 31.71
N THR A 422 -1.84 -24.27 31.78
CA THR A 422 -0.67 -23.55 31.27
C THR A 422 0.05 -24.43 30.24
N ARG A 423 -0.55 -24.58 29.04
CA ARG A 423 0.04 -24.90 27.71
C ARG A 423 -1.08 -25.26 26.71
N PRO A 424 -0.99 -25.04 25.37
CA PRO A 424 0.10 -24.48 24.55
C PRO A 424 -0.40 -23.43 23.52
N TYR A 425 -0.90 -22.28 23.97
CA TYR A 425 -1.40 -21.19 23.09
C TYR A 425 -0.36 -20.74 22.04
N ALA A 426 0.93 -20.77 22.38
CA ALA A 426 2.03 -20.40 21.48
C ALA A 426 2.21 -21.35 20.28
N LYS A 427 1.90 -22.65 20.41
CA LYS A 427 2.06 -23.61 19.29
C LYS A 427 0.97 -23.43 18.24
N ASP A 428 -0.25 -23.13 18.68
CA ASP A 428 -1.38 -22.88 17.79
C ASP A 428 -1.23 -21.53 17.06
N ILE A 429 -0.72 -20.51 17.76
CA ILE A 429 -0.33 -19.23 17.14
C ILE A 429 0.78 -19.45 16.11
N ALA A 430 1.84 -20.20 16.45
CA ALA A 430 2.94 -20.47 15.52
C ALA A 430 2.48 -21.25 14.28
N TRP A 431 1.63 -22.26 14.46
CA TRP A 431 1.02 -22.99 13.36
C TRP A 431 0.13 -22.07 12.50
N TRP A 432 -0.71 -21.23 13.11
CA TRP A 432 -1.54 -20.26 12.39
C TRP A 432 -0.72 -19.25 11.59
N VAL A 433 0.31 -18.66 12.20
CA VAL A 433 1.27 -17.78 11.53
C VAL A 433 1.88 -18.50 10.32
N SER A 434 2.24 -19.78 10.47
CA SER A 434 2.80 -20.59 9.37
C SER A 434 1.80 -20.80 8.22
N GLN A 435 0.53 -21.09 8.50
CA GLN A 435 -0.49 -21.32 7.48
C GLN A 435 -0.86 -20.02 6.75
N ARG A 436 -1.02 -18.92 7.49
CA ARG A 436 -1.22 -17.57 6.94
C ARG A 436 -0.06 -17.17 6.04
N ASP A 437 1.17 -17.35 6.51
CA ASP A 437 2.37 -16.97 5.77
C ASP A 437 2.55 -17.84 4.52
N ALA A 438 2.21 -19.14 4.58
CA ALA A 438 2.21 -20.02 3.43
C ALA A 438 1.14 -19.64 2.39
N ALA A 439 -0.09 -19.33 2.83
CA ALA A 439 -1.16 -18.86 1.95
C ALA A 439 -0.80 -17.53 1.28
N ARG A 440 -0.25 -16.58 2.06
CA ARG A 440 0.32 -15.33 1.57
C ARG A 440 1.40 -15.60 0.52
N GLN A 441 2.37 -16.47 0.80
CA GLN A 441 3.44 -16.77 -0.14
C GLN A 441 2.92 -17.38 -1.45
N ARG A 442 1.92 -18.26 -1.41
CA ARG A 442 1.29 -18.83 -2.62
C ARG A 442 0.62 -17.76 -3.46
N ALA A 443 -0.23 -16.94 -2.84
CA ALA A 443 -0.89 -15.80 -3.45
C ALA A 443 0.11 -14.84 -4.12
N TRP A 444 1.19 -14.54 -3.41
CA TRP A 444 2.26 -13.66 -3.88
C TRP A 444 3.03 -14.30 -5.05
N LYS A 445 3.31 -15.60 -4.99
CA LYS A 445 3.92 -16.33 -6.12
C LYS A 445 3.06 -16.30 -7.37
N GLU A 446 1.74 -16.42 -7.25
CA GLU A 446 0.83 -16.34 -8.40
C GLU A 446 0.81 -14.94 -9.02
N LEU A 447 0.73 -13.88 -8.22
CA LEU A 447 0.82 -12.50 -8.72
C LEU A 447 2.17 -12.21 -9.40
N ALA A 448 3.27 -12.67 -8.80
CA ALA A 448 4.60 -12.56 -9.40
C ALA A 448 4.69 -13.35 -10.71
N ARG A 449 4.08 -14.54 -10.78
CA ARG A 449 4.00 -15.35 -12.00
C ARG A 449 3.22 -14.61 -13.10
N GLU A 450 2.07 -14.02 -12.80
CA GLU A 450 1.29 -13.26 -13.79
C GLU A 450 2.06 -12.04 -14.33
N LEU A 451 2.73 -11.29 -13.45
CA LEU A 451 3.57 -10.18 -13.88
C LEU A 451 4.71 -10.66 -14.79
N ARG A 452 5.42 -11.72 -14.39
CA ARG A 452 6.50 -12.32 -15.16
C ARG A 452 6.07 -12.83 -16.54
N GLU A 453 5.01 -13.63 -16.58
CA GLU A 453 4.48 -14.18 -17.83
C GLU A 453 3.97 -13.09 -18.74
N GLY A 454 3.44 -12.00 -18.18
CA GLY A 454 3.06 -10.84 -18.96
C GLY A 454 4.24 -10.08 -19.55
N TRP A 455 5.31 -9.86 -18.77
CA TRP A 455 6.55 -9.27 -19.28
C TRP A 455 7.20 -10.14 -20.37
N ALA A 456 7.23 -11.46 -20.18
CA ALA A 456 7.71 -12.38 -21.18
C ALA A 456 6.87 -12.31 -22.47
N ALA A 457 5.55 -12.14 -22.35
CA ALA A 457 4.64 -12.05 -23.49
C ALA A 457 4.72 -10.69 -24.21
N GLN A 458 5.05 -9.61 -23.50
CA GLN A 458 5.38 -8.30 -24.09
C GLN A 458 6.66 -8.36 -24.95
N GLY A 459 7.60 -9.25 -24.59
CA GLY A 459 8.87 -9.42 -25.30
C GLY A 459 9.78 -8.20 -25.17
N GLU A 460 10.65 -7.99 -26.17
CA GLU A 460 11.56 -6.83 -26.20
C GLU A 460 10.88 -5.52 -26.59
N ARG A 461 9.58 -5.53 -26.92
CA ARG A 461 8.85 -4.34 -27.37
C ARG A 461 9.20 -3.16 -26.46
N THR A 462 9.78 -2.11 -27.05
CA THR A 462 9.99 -0.82 -26.39
C THR A 462 8.65 -0.36 -25.81
N PRO A 463 8.62 0.41 -24.71
CA PRO A 463 7.38 0.89 -24.14
C PRO A 463 6.44 1.37 -25.23
N THR A 464 5.21 0.89 -25.19
CA THR A 464 4.26 1.18 -26.27
C THR A 464 3.73 2.61 -26.17
N ALA A 465 3.99 3.29 -25.05
CA ALA A 465 3.58 4.66 -24.77
C ALA A 465 4.73 5.51 -24.20
N PRO A 466 4.96 6.72 -24.75
CA PRO A 466 5.79 7.75 -24.10
C PRO A 466 5.27 8.11 -22.69
N ARG A 467 6.15 8.55 -21.77
CA ARG A 467 5.79 8.72 -20.35
C ARG A 467 4.66 9.69 -20.11
N LEU A 468 4.63 10.76 -20.89
CA LEU A 468 3.67 11.84 -20.74
C LEU A 468 2.30 11.49 -21.30
N THR A 469 2.18 10.50 -22.18
CA THR A 469 0.96 10.29 -22.96
C THR A 469 -0.27 10.05 -22.09
N ALA A 470 -0.16 9.19 -21.08
CA ALA A 470 -1.26 8.90 -20.15
C ALA A 470 -1.75 10.17 -19.41
N PHE A 471 -0.84 11.07 -19.05
CA PHE A 471 -1.16 12.31 -18.35
C PHE A 471 -1.71 13.37 -19.31
N GLN A 472 -1.15 13.48 -20.52
CA GLN A 472 -1.62 14.43 -21.54
C GLN A 472 -3.06 14.13 -21.96
N GLU A 473 -3.43 12.86 -22.10
CA GLU A 473 -4.79 12.42 -22.44
C GLU A 473 -5.83 12.81 -21.38
N VAL A 474 -5.40 13.03 -20.13
CA VAL A 474 -6.25 13.51 -19.05
C VAL A 474 -6.04 15.00 -18.76
N GLY A 475 -5.41 15.73 -19.68
CA GLY A 475 -5.22 17.18 -19.56
C GLY A 475 -4.09 17.60 -18.61
N CYS A 476 -3.17 16.70 -18.26
CA CYS A 476 -2.00 16.97 -17.44
C CYS A 476 -0.71 17.01 -18.28
N ALA A 477 0.07 18.08 -18.16
CA ALA A 477 1.34 18.23 -18.85
C ALA A 477 2.31 19.13 -18.05
N PRO A 478 3.62 19.07 -18.29
CA PRO A 478 4.56 20.06 -17.78
C PRO A 478 4.13 21.48 -18.20
N ASP A 479 4.30 22.47 -17.30
CA ASP A 479 4.05 23.88 -17.60
C ASP A 479 4.81 24.28 -18.88
N PRO A 480 4.16 24.80 -19.92
CA PRO A 480 4.82 25.18 -21.18
C PRO A 480 5.95 26.21 -21.02
N LYS A 481 5.96 26.97 -19.91
CA LYS A 481 7.03 27.92 -19.59
C LYS A 481 8.25 27.25 -18.97
N SER A 482 8.09 26.03 -18.46
CA SER A 482 9.18 25.20 -17.99
C SER A 482 9.88 24.53 -19.18
N LYS A 483 11.17 24.22 -19.00
CA LYS A 483 11.97 23.44 -19.96
C LYS A 483 12.61 22.28 -19.21
N PRO A 484 11.83 21.29 -18.76
CA PRO A 484 12.36 20.19 -17.98
C PRO A 484 13.34 19.37 -18.84
N GLY A 485 14.51 19.07 -18.30
CA GLY A 485 15.55 18.25 -18.93
C GLY A 485 15.61 16.83 -18.39
N THR A 486 14.90 16.53 -17.30
CA THR A 486 14.84 15.21 -16.67
C THR A 486 13.40 14.82 -16.32
N PRO A 487 13.08 13.51 -16.19
CA PRO A 487 11.72 13.11 -15.81
C PRO A 487 11.31 13.65 -14.43
N LEU A 488 12.24 13.80 -13.49
CA LEU A 488 11.97 14.43 -12.20
C LEU A 488 11.59 15.91 -12.36
N GLU A 489 12.27 16.66 -13.23
CA GLU A 489 11.91 18.04 -13.54
C GLU A 489 10.56 18.12 -14.28
N GLU A 490 10.23 17.15 -15.14
CA GLU A 490 8.91 17.05 -15.77
C GLU A 490 7.80 16.89 -14.73
N TYR A 491 7.99 16.00 -13.73
CA TYR A 491 7.09 15.88 -12.58
C TYR A 491 6.93 17.21 -11.84
N GLN A 492 8.04 17.88 -11.49
CA GLN A 492 8.02 19.14 -10.75
C GLN A 492 7.33 20.28 -11.52
N ALA A 493 7.36 20.20 -12.85
CA ALA A 493 6.69 21.12 -13.76
C ALA A 493 5.22 20.76 -14.05
N MET A 494 4.75 19.57 -13.67
CA MET A 494 3.43 19.07 -14.05
C MET A 494 2.28 19.96 -13.54
N VAL A 495 1.32 20.22 -14.43
CA VAL A 495 0.05 20.91 -14.16
C VAL A 495 -1.09 20.20 -14.91
N CYS A 496 -2.31 20.21 -14.37
CA CYS A 496 -3.49 19.63 -15.03
C CYS A 496 -4.49 20.74 -15.35
N ASP A 497 -5.08 20.82 -16.55
CA ASP A 497 -6.07 21.87 -16.93
C ASP A 497 -5.59 23.32 -16.67
N GLY A 498 -4.28 23.58 -16.66
CA GLY A 498 -3.72 24.87 -16.27
C GLY A 498 -3.76 25.19 -14.77
N SER A 499 -4.21 24.26 -13.90
CA SER A 499 -4.19 24.38 -12.44
C SER A 499 -4.22 23.02 -11.71
N LEU A 500 -3.39 22.87 -10.68
CA LEU A 500 -3.53 21.82 -9.65
C LEU A 500 -4.95 21.83 -9.02
N PRO A 501 -5.39 20.77 -8.28
CA PRO A 501 -6.78 20.33 -8.28
C PRO A 501 -7.76 21.46 -7.96
N LYS A 502 -8.84 21.57 -8.75
CA LYS A 502 -9.80 22.69 -8.67
C LYS A 502 -10.52 22.66 -7.33
N VAL A 503 -10.18 23.62 -6.47
CA VAL A 503 -10.69 23.69 -5.10
C VAL A 503 -12.02 24.46 -5.04
N GLY A 504 -12.94 24.02 -4.19
CA GLY A 504 -14.18 24.74 -3.85
C GLY A 504 -15.47 24.16 -4.42
N ALA A 505 -16.58 24.85 -4.17
CA ALA A 505 -17.98 24.39 -4.36
C ALA A 505 -18.37 23.94 -5.78
N LYS A 506 -17.61 24.37 -6.81
CA LYS A 506 -17.96 24.09 -8.21
C LYS A 506 -17.38 22.78 -8.73
N SER A 507 -16.44 22.14 -8.03
CA SER A 507 -15.90 20.85 -8.47
C SER A 507 -16.97 19.74 -8.42
N SER A 508 -16.88 18.77 -9.33
CA SER A 508 -17.75 17.58 -9.31
C SER A 508 -17.69 16.88 -7.95
N SER A 509 -16.49 16.80 -7.36
CA SER A 509 -16.26 16.22 -6.03
C SER A 509 -17.03 16.94 -4.93
N THR A 510 -17.01 18.27 -4.91
CA THR A 510 -17.74 19.03 -3.89
C THR A 510 -19.25 18.96 -4.09
N LYS A 511 -19.73 18.97 -5.35
CA LYS A 511 -21.17 18.86 -5.65
C LYS A 511 -21.77 17.58 -5.12
N TRP A 512 -21.14 16.42 -5.36
CA TRP A 512 -21.68 15.16 -4.86
C TRP A 512 -21.55 15.07 -3.34
N TRP A 513 -20.45 15.56 -2.75
CA TRP A 513 -20.27 15.56 -1.30
C TRP A 513 -21.39 16.32 -0.57
N LEU A 514 -21.74 17.50 -1.07
CA LEU A 514 -22.86 18.30 -0.54
C LEU A 514 -24.21 17.60 -0.74
N SER A 515 -24.38 16.80 -1.80
CA SER A 515 -25.59 16.02 -2.03
C SER A 515 -25.72 14.83 -1.07
N ALA A 516 -24.65 14.05 -0.88
CA ALA A 516 -24.64 12.90 0.02
C ALA A 516 -24.98 13.31 1.47
N LYS A 517 -24.53 14.49 1.88
CA LYS A 517 -24.82 15.07 3.19
C LYS A 517 -26.28 15.47 3.41
N LYS A 518 -27.04 15.85 2.37
CA LYS A 518 -28.46 16.27 2.52
C LYS A 518 -29.41 15.10 2.73
N GLY A 519 -28.99 13.89 2.39
CA GLY A 519 -29.75 12.66 2.61
C GLY A 519 -29.56 12.06 4.02
N HIS A 520 -28.78 12.72 4.87
CA HIS A 520 -28.50 12.38 6.26
C HIS A 520 -28.89 13.57 7.14
#